data_AF-A0A448W451-F1
#
_entry.id   AF-A0A448W451-F1
#
_cell.length_a   1.000
_cell.length_b   1.000
_cell.length_c   1.000
_cell.angle_alpha   90.00
_cell.angle_beta   90.00
_cell.angle_gamma   90.00
#
_symmetry.space_group_name_H-M   'P 1'
#
loop_
_entity.id
_entity.type
_entity.pdbx_description
1 polymer ?
#
loop_
_entity_poly.entity_id
_entity_poly.type
_entity_poly.pdbx_seq_one_letter_code
_entity_poly.pdbx_strand_id
1 'polypeptide(L)' 'MTKTEINTFIETMEEFGDIWTADQVEEVYGNNTLDEAIADRRSSHEKMADLIGKVINR' A
#
# COMPACT_ATOMS: atom_id res chain seq x y z
N MET A 1 4.56 -1.98 13.41
CA MET A 1 5.66 -2.31 12.49
C MET A 1 7.01 -1.90 13.06
N THR A 2 8.03 -2.70 12.78
CA THR A 2 9.45 -2.40 13.00
C THR A 2 10.03 -1.59 11.83
N LYS A 3 11.19 -0.96 12.02
CA LYS A 3 11.88 -0.22 10.94
C LYS A 3 12.20 -1.10 9.72
N THR A 4 12.57 -2.36 9.94
CA THR A 4 12.83 -3.30 8.85
C THR A 4 11.56 -3.59 8.05
N GLU A 5 10.44 -3.85 8.73
CA GLU A 5 9.15 -4.06 8.07
C GLU A 5 8.69 -2.81 7.31
N ILE A 6 8.90 -1.62 7.87
CA ILE A 6 8.58 -0.35 7.20
C ILE A 6 9.39 -0.21 5.89
N ASN A 7 10.69 -0.49 5.92
CA ASN A 7 11.52 -0.45 4.72
C ASN A 7 11.05 -1.47 3.67
N THR A 8 10.73 -2.70 4.10
CA THR A 8 10.22 -3.72 3.18
C THR A 8 8.88 -3.32 2.55
N PHE A 9 7.99 -2.67 3.31
CA PHE A 9 6.75 -2.11 2.77
C PHE A 9 7.05 -1.06 1.70
N ILE A 10 7.95 -0.11 1.98
CA ILE A 10 8.31 0.97 1.04
C ILE A 10 8.89 0.40 -0.25
N GLU A 11 9.86 -0.50 -0.16
CA GLU A 11 10.47 -1.14 -1.33
C GLU A 11 9.42 -1.88 -2.16
N THR A 12 8.52 -2.64 -1.49
CA THR A 12 7.44 -3.36 -2.17
C THR A 12 6.51 -2.41 -2.91
N MET A 13 6.11 -1.28 -2.32
CA MET A 13 5.17 -0.33 -2.93
C MET A 13 5.84 0.50 -4.03
N GLU A 14 7.13 0.82 -3.89
CA GLU A 14 7.92 1.53 -4.89
C GLU A 14 8.02 0.73 -6.20
N GLU A 15 8.09 -0.60 -6.15
CA GLU A 15 8.01 -1.46 -7.34
C GLU A 15 6.71 -1.27 -8.15
N PHE A 16 5.62 -0.88 -7.47
CA PHE A 16 4.33 -0.56 -8.11
C PHE A 16 4.19 0.93 -8.45
N GLY A 17 5.23 1.74 -8.22
CA GLY A 17 5.21 3.20 -8.41
C GLY A 17 4.49 3.96 -7.31
N ASP A 18 4.20 3.32 -6.17
CA ASP A 18 3.55 3.92 -5.02
C ASP A 18 4.59 4.27 -3.95
N ILE A 19 5.04 5.52 -3.95
CA ILE A 19 6.17 5.96 -3.14
C ILE A 19 5.69 6.39 -1.75
N TRP A 20 6.29 5.81 -0.71
CA TRP A 20 6.01 6.08 0.69
C TRP A 20 7.27 6.49 1.45
N THR A 21 7.12 7.39 2.41
CA THR A 21 8.15 7.69 3.42
C THR A 21 7.92 6.85 4.68
N ALA A 22 8.98 6.59 5.44
CA ALA A 22 8.88 5.82 6.69
C ALA A 22 7.87 6.41 7.67
N ASP A 23 7.83 7.72 7.82
CA ASP A 23 6.89 8.42 8.71
C ASP A 23 5.43 8.19 8.27
N GLN A 24 5.15 8.19 6.96
CA GLN A 24 3.79 7.89 6.45
C GLN A 24 3.39 6.44 6.72
N VAL A 25 4.30 5.49 6.55
CA VAL A 25 4.02 4.09 6.85
C VAL A 25 3.80 3.88 8.35
N GLU A 26 4.58 4.56 9.20
CA GLU A 26 4.42 4.50 10.64
C GLU A 26 3.10 5.15 11.10
N GLU A 27 2.71 6.28 10.52
CA GLU A 27 1.44 6.96 10.83
C GLU A 27 0.22 6.12 10.43
N VAL A 28 0.25 5.49 9.25
CA VAL A 28 -0.89 4.75 8.70
C VAL A 28 -0.94 3.30 9.18
N TYR A 29 0.21 2.62 9.19
CA TYR A 29 0.33 1.18 9.42
C TYR A 29 1.19 0.82 10.63
N GLY A 30 1.61 1.80 11.45
CA GLY A 30 2.50 1.56 12.60
C GLY A 30 1.99 0.52 13.60
N ASN A 31 0.68 0.30 13.67
CA ASN A 31 0.05 -0.70 14.53
C ASN A 31 -0.26 -2.04 13.82
N ASN A 32 -0.01 -2.14 12.52
CA ASN A 32 -0.22 -3.35 11.73
C ASN A 32 1.04 -4.22 11.66
N THR A 33 0.84 -5.44 11.19
CA THR A 33 1.90 -6.29 10.65
C THR A 33 2.21 -5.90 9.19
N LEU A 34 3.41 -6.27 8.71
CA LEU A 34 3.80 -6.02 7.31
C LEU A 34 2.80 -6.63 6.32
N ASP A 35 2.38 -7.87 6.54
CA ASP A 35 1.45 -8.58 5.65
C ASP A 35 0.08 -7.91 5.58
N GLU A 36 -0.44 -7.44 6.72
CA GLU A 36 -1.70 -6.69 6.77
C GLU A 36 -1.61 -5.37 6.01
N ALA A 37 -0.50 -4.63 6.18
CA ALA A 37 -0.28 -3.37 5.49
C ALA A 37 -0.21 -3.56 3.96
N ILE A 38 0.55 -4.57 3.50
CA ILE A 38 0.65 -4.90 2.07
C ILE A 38 -0.70 -5.33 1.51
N ALA A 39 -1.43 -6.20 2.22
CA ALA A 39 -2.73 -6.69 1.77
C ALA A 39 -3.77 -5.56 1.66
N ASP A 40 -3.84 -4.67 2.66
CA ASP A 40 -4.73 -3.51 2.64
C ASP A 40 -4.40 -2.57 1.46
N ARG A 41 -3.12 -2.27 1.25
CA ARG A 41 -2.71 -1.37 0.18
C ARG A 41 -2.95 -1.95 -1.20
N ARG A 42 -2.72 -3.26 -1.40
CA ARG A 42 -3.05 -3.96 -2.65
C ARG A 42 -4.55 -3.97 -2.91
N SER A 43 -5.37 -4.25 -1.89
CA SER A 43 -6.83 -4.20 -2.00
C SER A 43 -7.32 -2.80 -2.41
N SER A 44 -6.68 -1.75 -1.90
CA SER A 44 -6.98 -0.36 -2.27
C SER A 44 -6.69 -0.08 -3.76
N HIS A 45 -5.58 -0.58 -4.29
CA HIS A 45 -5.25 -0.47 -5.72
C HIS A 45 -6.21 -1.27 -6.61
N GLU A 46 -6.58 -2.49 -6.21
CA GLU A 46 -7.55 -3.31 -6.95
C GLU A 46 -8.93 -2.65 -7.00
N LYS A 47 -9.40 -2.07 -5.89
CA LYS A 47 -10.65 -1.31 -5.84
C LYS A 47 -10.60 -0.07 -6.74
N MET A 48 -9.47 0.65 -6.78
CA MET A 48 -9.29 1.78 -7.70
C MET A 48 -9.35 1.33 -9.16
N ALA A 49 -8.70 0.22 -9.52
CA ALA A 49 -8.72 -0.32 -10.87
C ALA A 49 -10.14 -0.74 -11.31
N ASP A 50 -10.90 -1.41 -10.43
CA ASP A 50 -12.29 -1.82 -10.71
C ASP A 50 -13.23 -0.62 -10.92
N LEU A 51 -13.08 0.45 -10.14
CA LEU A 51 -13.86 1.68 -10.30
C LEU A 51 -13.58 2.36 -11.65
N ILE A 52 -12.31 2.45 -12.06
CA ILE A 52 -11.93 3.01 -13.36
C ILE A 52 -12.50 2.16 -14.50
N GLY A 53 -12.39 0.83 -14.40
CA GLY A 53 -12.97 -0.09 -15.39
C GLY A 53 -14.47 0.11 -15.58
N LYS A 54 -15.22 0.29 -14.50
CA LYS A 54 -16.67 0.56 -14.56
C LYS A 54 -17.03 1.90 -15.19
N VAL A 55 -16.20 2.94 -15.02
CA VAL A 55 -16.46 4.27 -15.59
C VAL A 55 -16.08 4.34 -17.07
N ILE A 56 -14.97 3.72 -17.47
CA ILE A 56 -14.50 3.71 -18.88
C ILE A 56 -15.37 2.80 -19.76
N ASN A 57 -15.91 1.71 -19.20
CA ASN A 57 -16.70 0.73 -19.94
C ASN A 57 -18.21 1.07 -20.02
N ARG A 58 -18.57 2.36 -19.95
CA ARG A 58 -19.95 2.87 -19.97
C ARG A 58 -20.30 3.62 -21.25
#